data_AF-A0A3D0C7U4-F1
#
_entry.id   AF-A0A3D0C7U4-F1
#
_cell.length_a   1.000
_cell.length_b   1.000
_cell.length_c   1.000
_cell.angle_alpha   90.00
_cell.angle_beta   90.00
_cell.angle_gamma   90.00
#
_symmetry.space_group_name_H-M   'P 1'
#
loop_
_entity.id
_entity.type
_entity.pdbx_description
1 polymer ?
#
loop_
_entity_poly.entity_id
_entity_poly.type
_entity_poly.pdbx_seq_one_letter_code
_entity_poly.pdbx_strand_id
1 'polypeptide(L)'
;MQKKRELKYSNQQDSHSISFNAMASPCEVIIQTQDKRLAMQVAQCVSREVWRIEDKYSRYDTRSICSQINSSAGEKMAIDEETFLLLNFAEQCYQLSDGLFDISSGVLRKVWSFD
;
A
#
# COMPACT_ATOMS: atom_id res chain seq x y z
N MET A 1 9.65 -12.88 6.70
CA MET A 1 10.93 -12.46 6.07
C MET A 1 10.74 -11.04 5.53
N GLN A 2 11.42 -10.04 6.09
CA GLN A 2 11.42 -8.71 5.46
C GLN A 2 12.08 -8.86 4.09
N LYS A 3 11.30 -8.70 3.01
CA LYS A 3 11.85 -8.66 1.66
C LYS A 3 12.80 -7.47 1.59
N LYS A 4 13.98 -7.67 1.02
CA LYS A 4 14.93 -6.59 0.79
C LYS A 4 14.28 -5.58 -0.16
N ARG A 5 14.03 -4.37 0.34
CA ARG A 5 13.47 -3.26 -0.41
C ARG A 5 14.57 -2.68 -1.30
N GLU A 6 14.40 -2.82 -2.60
CA GLU A 6 15.41 -2.45 -3.59
C GLU A 6 14.78 -1.60 -4.69
N LEU A 7 15.53 -0.60 -5.12
CA LEU A 7 15.22 0.23 -6.28
C LEU A 7 16.10 -0.22 -7.45
N LYS A 8 15.49 -0.37 -8.62
CA LYS A 8 16.19 -0.66 -9.88
C LYS A 8 16.02 0.53 -10.81
N TYR A 9 17.15 1.10 -11.24
CA TYR A 9 17.18 2.26 -12.12
C TYR A 9 17.34 1.84 -13.59
N SER A 10 16.65 2.53 -14.49
CA SER A 10 16.79 2.45 -15.94
C SER A 10 16.80 3.85 -16.56
N ASN A 11 17.64 4.06 -17.55
CA ASN A 11 17.71 5.33 -18.28
C ASN A 11 16.94 5.21 -19.60
N GLN A 12 16.08 6.19 -19.90
CA GLN A 12 15.44 6.34 -21.20
C GLN A 12 15.94 7.62 -21.89
N GLN A 13 15.47 7.90 -23.10
CA GLN A 13 15.99 8.99 -23.95
C GLN A 13 15.80 10.38 -23.30
N ASP A 14 14.61 10.64 -22.73
CA ASP A 14 14.25 11.91 -22.09
C ASP A 14 13.70 11.73 -20.67
N SER A 15 13.91 10.56 -20.06
CA SER A 15 13.37 10.24 -18.74
C SER A 15 14.20 9.20 -17.98
N HIS A 16 13.94 9.10 -16.69
CA HIS A 16 14.48 8.09 -15.80
C HIS A 16 13.35 7.21 -15.29
N SER A 17 13.49 5.89 -15.41
CA SER A 17 12.57 4.91 -14.82
C SER A 17 13.20 4.26 -13.59
N ILE A 18 12.43 4.17 -12.50
CA ILE A 18 12.81 3.44 -11.30
C ILE A 18 11.71 2.43 -10.99
N SER A 19 12.08 1.15 -10.92
CA SER A 19 11.18 0.06 -10.53
C SER A 19 11.53 -0.51 -9.16
N PHE A 20 10.51 -0.96 -8.44
CA PHE A 20 10.62 -1.60 -7.13
C PHE A 20 9.42 -2.51 -6.89
N ASN A 21 9.46 -3.35 -5.85
CA ASN A 21 8.31 -4.16 -5.45
C ASN A 21 7.67 -3.59 -4.19
N ALA A 22 6.34 -3.51 -4.20
CA ALA A 22 5.52 -3.18 -3.04
C ALA A 22 4.09 -3.71 -3.24
N MET A 23 3.35 -3.91 -2.15
CA MET A 23 1.96 -4.37 -2.13
C MET A 23 1.75 -5.66 -2.95
N ALA A 24 2.73 -6.57 -2.90
CA ALA A 24 2.78 -7.82 -3.67
C ALA A 24 2.80 -7.67 -5.21
N SER A 25 3.15 -6.49 -5.74
CA SER A 25 3.25 -6.21 -7.18
C SER A 25 4.54 -5.46 -7.55
N PRO A 26 4.96 -5.51 -8.83
CA PRO A 26 5.95 -4.55 -9.34
C PRO A 26 5.34 -3.15 -9.44
N CYS A 27 6.13 -2.15 -9.08
CA CYS A 27 5.82 -0.73 -9.16
C CYS A 27 6.88 -0.03 -10.01
N GLU A 28 6.48 1.03 -10.73
CA GLU A 28 7.39 1.85 -11.54
C GLU A 28 7.07 3.33 -11.36
N VAL A 29 8.11 4.15 -11.31
CA VAL A 29 8.04 5.61 -11.34
C VAL A 29 8.89 6.10 -12.51
N ILE A 30 8.26 6.84 -13.43
CA ILE A 30 8.93 7.44 -14.58
C ILE A 30 8.99 8.95 -14.36
N ILE A 31 10.17 9.53 -14.47
CA ILE A 31 10.44 10.93 -14.16
C ILE A 31 11.08 11.55 -15.40
N GLN A 32 10.37 12.47 -16.04
CA GLN A 32 10.88 13.21 -17.20
C GLN A 32 11.78 14.35 -16.72
N THR A 33 13.08 14.09 -16.69
CA THR A 33 14.13 15.05 -16.37
C THR A 33 15.46 14.51 -16.88
N GLN A 34 16.41 15.40 -17.16
CA GLN A 34 17.80 15.03 -17.45
C GLN A 34 18.66 14.97 -16.18
N ASP A 35 18.14 15.44 -15.04
CA ASP A 35 18.84 15.38 -13.75
C ASP A 35 18.59 14.02 -13.07
N LYS A 36 19.54 13.11 -13.27
CA LYS A 36 19.54 11.79 -12.64
C LYS A 36 19.50 11.86 -11.10
N ARG A 37 20.15 12.85 -10.49
CA ARG A 37 20.18 12.96 -9.02
C ARG A 37 18.79 13.31 -8.51
N LEU A 38 18.13 14.28 -9.14
CA LEU A 38 16.75 14.63 -8.85
C LEU A 38 15.82 13.43 -9.03
N ALA A 39 15.93 12.71 -10.14
CA ALA A 39 15.12 11.52 -10.39
C ALA A 39 15.29 10.46 -9.30
N MET A 40 16.53 10.18 -8.89
CA MET A 40 16.79 9.23 -7.80
C MET A 40 16.24 9.72 -6.45
N GLN A 41 16.30 11.01 -6.13
CA GLN A 41 15.75 11.56 -4.90
C GLN A 41 14.21 11.42 -4.85
N VAL A 42 13.54 11.77 -5.96
CA VAL A 42 12.08 11.62 -6.08
C VAL A 42 11.69 10.16 -6.00
N ALA A 43 12.37 9.28 -6.73
CA ALA A 43 12.07 7.84 -6.70
C ALA A 43 12.23 7.23 -5.31
N GLN A 44 13.26 7.62 -4.56
CA GLN A 44 13.43 7.23 -3.17
C GLN A 44 12.33 7.77 -2.26
N CYS A 45 11.84 8.98 -2.50
CA CYS A 45 10.73 9.54 -1.73
C CYS A 45 9.44 8.74 -1.97
N VAL A 46 9.11 8.51 -3.24
CA VAL A 46 7.92 7.75 -3.64
C VAL A 46 7.98 6.32 -3.11
N SER A 47 9.09 5.61 -3.32
CA SER A 47 9.19 4.21 -2.89
C SER A 47 9.11 4.07 -1.37
N ARG A 48 9.74 4.97 -0.60
CA ARG A 48 9.62 4.99 0.86
C ARG A 48 8.19 5.19 1.31
N GLU A 49 7.44 6.05 0.64
CA GLU A 49 6.05 6.32 1.01
C GLU A 49 5.14 5.13 0.68
N VAL A 50 5.29 4.52 -0.50
CA VAL A 50 4.56 3.30 -0.87
C VAL A 50 4.86 2.17 0.13
N TRP A 51 6.11 2.01 0.53
CA TRP A 51 6.53 1.04 1.53
C TRP A 51 6.00 1.35 2.94
N ARG A 52 5.89 2.63 3.32
CA ARG A 52 5.25 3.03 4.59
C ARG A 52 3.77 2.64 4.60
N ILE A 53 3.05 2.88 3.51
CA ILE A 53 1.64 2.49 3.35
C ILE A 53 1.50 0.96 3.38
N GLU A 54 2.38 0.23 2.69
CA GLU A 54 2.44 -1.23 2.74
C GLU A 54 2.62 -1.74 4.17
N ASP A 55 3.61 -1.23 4.91
CA ASP A 55 3.86 -1.64 6.30
C ASP A 55 2.66 -1.36 7.20
N LYS A 56 2.02 -0.19 7.01
CA LYS A 56 0.91 0.27 7.84
C LYS A 56 -0.37 -0.54 7.59
N TYR A 57 -0.69 -0.86 6.34
CA TYR A 57 -1.98 -1.46 5.97
C TYR A 57 -1.90 -2.91 5.51
N SER A 58 -0.72 -3.53 5.48
CA SER A 58 -0.57 -4.95 5.15
C SER A 58 -1.33 -5.83 6.13
N ARG A 59 -2.31 -6.59 5.64
CA ARG A 59 -2.98 -7.64 6.41
C ARG A 59 -2.11 -8.86 6.75
N TYR A 60 -0.88 -8.90 6.24
CA TYR A 60 0.07 -9.99 6.44
C TYR A 60 1.21 -9.65 7.42
N ASP A 61 1.46 -8.36 7.68
CA ASP A 61 2.36 -7.96 8.77
C ASP A 61 1.55 -7.84 10.06
N THR A 62 1.87 -8.67 11.06
CA THR A 62 1.18 -8.69 12.34
C THR A 62 1.35 -7.40 13.15
N ARG A 63 2.31 -6.55 12.78
CA ARG A 63 2.58 -5.25 13.42
C ARG A 63 1.80 -4.11 12.77
N SER A 64 1.18 -4.33 11.61
CA SER A 64 0.42 -3.30 10.89
C SER A 64 -0.81 -2.85 11.68
N ILE A 65 -1.29 -1.63 11.45
CA ILE A 65 -2.54 -1.16 12.10
C ILE A 65 -3.73 -2.01 11.61
N CYS A 66 -3.71 -2.45 10.35
CA CYS A 66 -4.75 -3.32 9.80
C CYS A 66 -4.84 -4.64 10.57
N SER A 67 -3.70 -5.28 10.87
CA SER A 67 -3.66 -6.51 11.66
C SER A 67 -4.11 -6.30 13.10
N GLN A 68 -3.74 -5.17 13.72
CA GLN A 68 -4.18 -4.81 15.07
C GLN A 68 -5.69 -4.57 15.14
N ILE A 69 -6.26 -3.82 14.18
CA ILE A 69 -7.72 -3.61 14.10
C ILE A 69 -8.42 -4.97 13.96
N ASN A 70 -7.97 -5.82 13.05
CA ASN A 70 -8.59 -7.13 12.82
C ASN A 70 -8.49 -8.07 14.04
N SER A 71 -7.42 -7.97 14.85
CA SER A 71 -7.24 -8.80 16.05
C SER A 71 -7.92 -8.25 17.30
N SER A 72 -8.38 -7.00 17.28
CA SER A 72 -9.09 -6.35 18.40
C SER A 72 -10.45 -6.97 18.73
N ALA A 73 -11.02 -7.77 17.82
CA ALA A 73 -12.24 -8.55 18.05
C ALA A 73 -13.46 -7.71 18.53
N GLY A 74 -13.58 -6.47 18.07
CA GLY A 74 -14.70 -5.57 18.41
C GLY A 74 -14.39 -4.57 19.53
N GLU A 75 -13.20 -4.65 20.13
CA GLU A 75 -12.73 -3.65 21.08
C GLU A 75 -12.39 -2.32 20.40
N LYS A 76 -12.65 -1.22 21.11
CA LYS A 76 -12.33 0.12 20.60
C LYS A 76 -10.81 0.33 20.59
N MET A 77 -10.31 0.90 19.51
CA MET A 77 -8.91 1.23 19.34
C MET A 77 -8.77 2.66 18.81
N ALA A 78 -7.79 3.39 19.35
CA ALA A 78 -7.41 4.67 18.78
C ALA A 78 -6.74 4.45 17.42
N ILE A 79 -7.13 5.24 16.43
CA ILE A 79 -6.52 5.28 15.10
C ILE A 79 -6.08 6.70 14.78
N ASP A 80 -5.11 6.84 13.89
CA ASP A 80 -4.70 8.16 13.42
C ASP A 80 -5.63 8.71 12.33
N GLU A 81 -5.44 9.98 12.01
CA GLU A 81 -6.27 10.70 11.03
C GLU A 81 -6.22 10.06 9.64
N GLU A 82 -5.03 9.63 9.18
CA GLU A 82 -4.89 8.94 7.89
C GLU A 82 -5.77 7.68 7.82
N THR A 83 -5.74 6.85 8.88
CA THR A 83 -6.53 5.62 8.94
C THR A 83 -8.02 5.93 9.06
N PHE A 84 -8.39 6.95 9.84
CA PHE A 84 -9.77 7.41 9.93
C PHE A 84 -10.31 7.85 8.58
N LEU A 85 -9.58 8.70 7.85
CA LEU A 85 -9.99 9.18 6.53
C LEU A 85 -10.10 8.03 5.52
N LEU A 86 -9.16 7.08 5.54
CA LEU A 86 -9.19 5.93 4.63
C LEU A 86 -10.40 5.01 4.91
N LEU A 87 -10.73 4.77 6.17
CA LEU A 87 -11.91 3.98 6.54
C LEU A 87 -13.22 4.69 6.18
N ASN A 88 -13.31 6.00 6.38
CA ASN A 88 -14.47 6.78 5.93
C ASN A 88 -14.62 6.77 4.40
N PHE A 89 -13.52 6.76 3.67
CA PHE A 89 -13.58 6.64 2.21
C PHE A 89 -14.04 5.23 1.79
N ALA A 90 -13.55 4.18 2.46
CA ALA A 90 -14.00 2.82 2.20
C ALA A 90 -15.50 2.64 2.49
N GLU A 91 -16.03 3.26 3.55
CA GLU A 91 -17.47 3.31 3.84
C GLU A 91 -18.25 3.99 2.70
N GLN A 92 -17.76 5.12 2.18
CA GLN A 92 -18.38 5.76 1.01
C GLN A 92 -18.40 4.83 -0.20
N CYS A 93 -17.29 4.12 -0.46
CA CYS A 93 -17.24 3.13 -1.55
C CYS A 93 -18.23 1.98 -1.33
N TYR A 94 -18.37 1.48 -0.10
CA TYR A 94 -19.36 0.45 0.24
C TYR A 94 -20.78 0.93 -0.10
N GLN A 95 -21.17 2.12 0.37
CA GLN A 95 -22.50 2.70 0.10
C GLN A 95 -22.73 2.95 -1.40
N LEU A 96 -21.76 3.56 -2.10
CA LEU A 96 -21.88 3.86 -3.54
C LEU A 96 -21.96 2.62 -4.43
N SER A 97 -21.49 1.49 -3.91
CA SER A 97 -21.47 0.21 -4.63
C SER A 97 -22.63 -0.71 -4.25
N ASP A 98 -23.62 -0.23 -3.48
CA ASP A 98 -24.70 -1.05 -2.91
C ASP A 98 -24.16 -2.28 -2.15
N GLY A 99 -23.05 -2.11 -1.43
CA GLY A 99 -22.41 -3.14 -0.61
C GLY A 99 -21.45 -4.08 -1.35
N LEU A 100 -21.19 -3.86 -2.65
CA LEU A 100 -20.27 -4.70 -3.43
C LEU A 100 -18.79 -4.47 -3.10
N PHE A 101 -18.41 -3.26 -2.73
CA PHE A 101 -17.09 -2.90 -2.24
C PHE A 101 -17.05 -3.03 -0.71
N ASP A 102 -16.84 -4.24 -0.19
CA ASP A 102 -16.80 -4.52 1.24
C ASP A 102 -15.39 -4.90 1.72
N ILE A 103 -14.75 -3.99 2.46
CA ILE A 103 -13.42 -4.20 3.03
C ILE A 103 -13.40 -5.17 4.22
N SER A 104 -14.56 -5.51 4.79
CA SER A 104 -14.72 -6.48 5.89
C SER A 104 -14.87 -7.93 5.41
N SER A 105 -15.11 -8.13 4.10
CA SER A 105 -15.23 -9.43 3.43
C SER A 105 -14.01 -10.35 3.59
N GLY A 106 -12.90 -9.85 4.13
CA GLY A 106 -11.64 -10.57 4.33
C GLY A 106 -11.75 -11.89 5.11
N VAL A 107 -12.78 -12.06 5.95
CA VAL A 107 -13.08 -13.32 6.66
C VAL A 107 -13.46 -14.47 5.73
N LEU A 108 -14.06 -14.17 4.56
CA LEU A 108 -14.52 -15.16 3.59
C LEU A 108 -13.38 -16.01 3.01
N ARG A 109 -12.12 -15.54 3.10
CA ARG A 109 -10.93 -16.34 2.75
C ARG A 109 -10.71 -17.57 3.63
N LYS A 110 -11.36 -17.67 4.80
CA LYS A 110 -11.30 -18.89 5.62
C LYS A 110 -12.12 -20.04 5.04
N VAL A 111 -13.11 -19.72 4.21
CA VAL A 111 -14.06 -20.69 3.64
C VAL A 111 -13.91 -20.81 2.11
N TRP A 112 -13.24 -19.86 1.47
CA TRP A 112 -12.94 -19.88 0.04
C TRP A 112 -11.43 -19.73 -0.22
N SER A 113 -10.86 -20.69 -0.94
CA SER A 113 -9.53 -20.58 -1.56
C SER A 113 -9.67 -19.96 -2.95
N PHE A 114 -8.87 -18.94 -3.24
CA PHE A 114 -8.89 -18.21 -4.52
C PHE A 114 -7.57 -18.40 -5.29
N ASP A 115 -6.95 -19.56 -5.07
CA ASP A 115 -5.61 -19.93 -5.54
C ASP A 115 -5.58 -20.19 -7.05
#